data_AF-A0A1D2MWL5-F1
#
_entry.id   AF-A0A1D2MWL5-F1
#
_cell.length_a   1.000
_cell.length_b   1.000
_cell.length_c   1.000
_cell.angle_alpha   90.00
_cell.angle_beta   90.00
_cell.angle_gamma   90.00
#
_symmetry.space_group_name_H-M   'P 1'
#
loop_
_entity.id
_entity.type
_entity.pdbx_description
1 polymer ?
#
loop_
_entity_poly.entity_id
_entity_poly.type
_entity_poly.pdbx_seq_one_letter_code
_entity_poly.pdbx_strand_id
1 'polypeptide(L)'
;MLVVISFLLILLTCVCSESAPNELDDVATEDATFINTILEDHDIQFKIARLATSRSYSERIAISREYERLHNTSLIEALLLTSLSGETGKLIQGLFSTSAEFYAMEINRAVIGLGTDEKALNDVLCCLDDLTVDEIRYEYRRLFGRSMDEDIIDDVSGPYEQFLGDVIAMRRLPWANARQIALMVTDHYINAANGSVPDPWFFSRSPYATIRKVSNHLQNVIGMNFPDYFSILRDEYRDDLTQLLCAIASYSQNPLRYYTNLLWNAYEEGDNKRLTRIIVSWTNSKRKLEYLMADFELLAKTRRTDAWMIQAYPSDSEPLHRYIIQKLLFGEAIEADVKANMESITERFPAFFPIREDFRNHLRDIVKVAMFLK
;
A
#
# COMPACT_ATOMS: atom_id res chain seq x y z
N MET A 1 2.40 0.34 -16.02
CA MET A 1 3.21 -0.91 -16.03
C MET A 1 4.66 -0.71 -15.56
N LEU A 2 5.46 0.24 -16.10
CA LEU A 2 6.82 0.57 -15.60
C LEU A 2 6.89 0.93 -14.10
N VAL A 3 5.91 1.72 -13.64
CA VAL A 3 5.76 2.13 -12.24
C VAL A 3 5.47 0.93 -11.34
N VAL A 4 4.59 0.02 -11.79
CA VAL A 4 4.23 -1.25 -11.12
C VAL A 4 5.44 -2.18 -10.97
N ILE A 5 6.30 -2.28 -11.98
CA ILE A 5 7.54 -3.07 -11.91
C ILE A 5 8.51 -2.43 -10.92
N SER A 6 8.65 -1.10 -10.91
CA SER A 6 9.51 -0.37 -9.95
C SER A 6 9.04 -0.56 -8.51
N PHE A 7 7.72 -0.55 -8.30
CA PHE A 7 7.04 -0.84 -7.05
C PHE A 7 7.28 -2.27 -6.56
N LEU A 8 7.16 -3.26 -7.44
CA LEU A 8 7.49 -4.67 -7.13
C LEU A 8 8.98 -4.85 -6.85
N LEU A 9 9.87 -4.14 -7.54
CA LEU A 9 11.30 -4.14 -7.28
C LEU A 9 11.63 -3.59 -5.89
N ILE A 10 10.97 -2.50 -5.45
CA ILE A 10 11.12 -1.94 -4.10
C ILE A 10 10.65 -2.91 -3.02
N LEU A 11 9.53 -3.60 -3.25
CA LEU A 11 9.05 -4.65 -2.34
C LEU A 11 10.09 -5.78 -2.20
N LEU A 12 10.83 -6.07 -3.26
CA LEU A 12 11.82 -7.14 -3.27
C LEU A 12 13.20 -6.69 -2.77
N THR A 13 13.56 -5.42 -2.89
CA THR A 13 14.84 -4.87 -2.37
C THR A 13 14.78 -4.57 -0.87
N CYS A 14 13.62 -4.15 -0.35
CA CYS A 14 13.42 -3.92 1.10
C CYS A 14 13.54 -5.20 1.96
N VAL A 15 13.61 -6.38 1.33
CA VAL A 15 13.79 -7.69 1.98
C VAL A 15 15.26 -8.00 2.25
N CYS A 16 16.20 -7.24 1.68
CA CYS A 16 17.63 -7.55 1.76
C CYS A 16 18.40 -6.61 2.70
N SER A 17 19.11 -7.25 3.64
CA SER A 17 20.01 -6.74 4.71
C SER A 17 19.37 -6.00 5.90
N GLU A 18 19.52 -6.59 7.09
CA GLU A 18 19.51 -5.88 8.37
C GLU A 18 20.96 -5.59 8.73
N SER A 19 21.31 -4.31 8.85
CA SER A 19 22.64 -3.88 9.30
C SER A 19 22.75 -3.98 10.82
N ALA A 20 23.95 -4.25 11.34
CA ALA A 20 24.17 -4.31 12.78
C ALA A 20 23.99 -2.91 13.42
N PRO A 21 23.43 -2.79 14.65
CA PRO A 21 23.06 -1.50 15.25
C PRO A 21 24.17 -0.44 15.29
N ASN A 22 25.43 -0.85 15.45
CA ASN A 22 26.56 0.08 15.58
C ASN A 22 27.06 0.61 14.21
N GLU A 23 26.69 -0.03 13.10
CA GLU A 23 27.01 0.45 11.74
C GLU A 23 25.89 1.37 11.20
N LEU A 24 24.74 1.43 11.86
CA LEU A 24 23.60 2.24 11.42
C LEU A 24 23.84 3.75 11.58
N ASP A 25 24.50 4.20 12.64
CA ASP A 25 24.59 5.63 12.96
C ASP A 25 25.56 6.38 12.01
N ASP A 26 26.71 5.79 11.69
CA ASP A 26 27.69 6.38 10.76
C ASP A 26 27.14 6.43 9.32
N VAL A 27 26.52 5.35 8.86
CA VAL A 27 25.90 5.27 7.52
C VAL A 27 24.71 6.23 7.42
N ALA A 28 23.88 6.32 8.47
CA ALA A 28 22.76 7.27 8.48
C ALA A 28 23.23 8.72 8.39
N THR A 29 24.34 9.06 9.03
CA THR A 29 24.94 10.41 8.99
C THR A 29 25.43 10.76 7.59
N GLU A 30 26.14 9.84 6.93
CA GLU A 30 26.61 10.02 5.56
C GLU A 30 25.44 10.19 4.59
N ASP A 31 24.46 9.31 4.65
CA ASP A 31 23.29 9.33 3.79
C ASP A 31 22.42 10.58 4.01
N ALA A 32 22.22 11.01 5.27
CA ALA A 32 21.51 12.25 5.59
C ALA A 32 22.22 13.48 5.01
N THR A 33 23.55 13.52 5.15
CA THR A 33 24.37 14.59 4.57
C THR A 33 24.27 14.58 3.04
N PHE A 34 24.33 13.40 2.42
CA PHE A 34 24.15 13.24 0.98
C PHE A 34 22.77 13.76 0.53
N ILE A 35 21.69 13.39 1.22
CA ILE A 35 20.35 13.87 0.89
C ILE A 35 20.30 15.40 0.89
N ASN A 36 20.88 16.04 1.91
CA ASN A 36 20.93 17.49 1.99
C ASN A 36 21.64 18.12 0.78
N THR A 37 22.70 17.48 0.26
CA THR A 37 23.44 17.99 -0.91
C THR A 37 22.67 17.91 -2.22
N ILE A 38 21.61 17.10 -2.30
CA ILE A 38 20.85 16.85 -3.54
C ILE A 38 19.45 17.47 -3.56
N LEU A 39 19.03 18.21 -2.50
CA LEU A 39 17.66 18.74 -2.39
C LEU A 39 17.27 19.69 -3.53
N GLU A 40 18.23 20.45 -4.05
CA GLU A 40 18.04 21.39 -5.16
C GLU A 40 18.49 20.81 -6.52
N ASP A 41 18.91 19.54 -6.54
CA ASP A 41 19.42 18.90 -7.75
C ASP A 41 18.29 18.56 -8.73
N HIS A 42 18.52 18.81 -10.02
CA HIS A 42 17.54 18.49 -11.07
C HIS A 42 17.26 16.98 -11.18
N ASP A 43 18.23 16.12 -10.80
CA ASP A 43 18.13 14.67 -10.80
C ASP A 43 17.78 14.10 -9.41
N ILE A 44 17.31 14.93 -8.48
CA ILE A 44 17.01 14.52 -7.09
C ILE A 44 16.20 13.22 -7.05
N GLN A 45 15.15 13.12 -7.86
CA GLN A 45 14.24 11.97 -7.88
C GLN A 45 14.97 10.66 -8.17
N PHE A 46 15.95 10.66 -9.07
CA PHE A 46 16.73 9.47 -9.39
C PHE A 46 17.72 9.13 -8.27
N LYS A 47 18.47 10.13 -7.79
CA LYS A 47 19.51 9.96 -6.78
C LYS A 47 18.93 9.45 -5.46
N ILE A 48 17.81 10.03 -5.03
CA ILE A 48 17.16 9.65 -3.79
C ILE A 48 16.41 8.31 -3.92
N ALA A 49 15.82 8.00 -5.08
CA ALA A 49 15.21 6.70 -5.30
C ALA A 49 16.24 5.58 -5.18
N ARG A 50 17.44 5.76 -5.77
CA ARG A 50 18.53 4.79 -5.68
C ARG A 50 18.94 4.54 -4.23
N LEU A 51 19.04 5.60 -3.42
CA LEU A 51 19.34 5.47 -2.00
C LEU A 51 18.22 4.75 -1.26
N ALA A 52 16.96 5.15 -1.48
CA ALA A 52 15.80 4.56 -0.81
C ALA A 52 15.66 3.06 -1.08
N THR A 53 15.96 2.61 -2.31
CA THR A 53 15.86 1.19 -2.68
C THR A 53 17.05 0.35 -2.23
N SER A 54 18.16 0.98 -1.84
CA SER A 54 19.37 0.32 -1.31
C SER A 54 19.46 0.32 0.22
N ARG A 55 18.41 0.77 0.91
CA ARG A 55 18.34 0.84 2.37
C ARG A 55 17.11 0.11 2.87
N SER A 56 17.25 -0.61 3.98
CA SER A 56 16.14 -1.19 4.73
C SER A 56 15.25 -0.10 5.33
N TYR A 57 14.04 -0.47 5.75
CA TYR A 57 13.16 0.46 6.46
C TYR A 57 13.83 1.07 7.71
N SER A 58 14.48 0.23 8.54
CA SER A 58 15.18 0.69 9.75
C SER A 58 16.28 1.71 9.45
N GLU A 59 17.03 1.50 8.38
CA GLU A 59 18.07 2.44 7.94
C GLU A 59 17.44 3.74 7.41
N ARG A 60 16.38 3.67 6.59
CA ARG A 60 15.68 4.89 6.11
C ARG A 60 15.12 5.74 7.24
N ILE A 61 14.59 5.11 8.29
CA ILE A 61 14.13 5.83 9.47
C ILE A 61 15.29 6.39 10.29
N ALA A 62 16.43 5.70 10.36
CA ALA A 62 17.64 6.23 11.00
C ALA A 62 18.18 7.45 10.23
N ILE A 63 18.24 7.38 8.90
CA ILE A 63 18.60 8.51 8.02
C ILE A 63 17.68 9.71 8.28
N SER A 64 16.37 9.48 8.37
CA SER A 64 15.40 10.56 8.60
C SER A 64 15.59 11.25 9.96
N ARG A 65 15.85 10.47 11.01
CA ARG A 65 16.17 10.99 12.35
C ARG A 65 17.48 11.78 12.36
N GLU A 66 18.50 11.26 11.69
CA GLU A 66 19.82 11.90 11.65
C GLU A 66 19.81 13.18 10.82
N TYR A 67 19.06 13.20 9.72
CA TYR A 67 18.78 14.41 8.95
C TYR A 67 18.15 15.50 9.81
N GLU A 68 17.12 15.15 10.60
CA GLU A 68 16.49 16.10 11.51
C GLU A 68 17.48 16.63 12.57
N ARG A 69 18.32 15.76 13.12
CA ARG A 69 19.36 16.14 14.08
C ARG A 69 20.38 17.12 13.49
N LEU A 70 20.78 16.92 12.24
CA LEU A 70 21.79 17.73 11.56
C LEU A 70 21.25 19.07 11.07
N HIS A 71 19.99 19.10 10.62
CA HIS A 71 19.42 20.24 9.90
C HIS A 71 18.31 20.98 10.66
N ASN A 72 17.88 20.48 11.82
CA ASN A 72 16.77 21.02 12.62
C ASN A 72 15.46 21.18 11.82
N THR A 73 15.24 20.31 10.85
CA THR A 73 14.02 20.23 10.04
C THR A 73 13.77 18.77 9.70
N SER A 74 12.52 18.32 9.69
CA SER A 74 12.21 16.94 9.32
C SER A 74 12.65 16.67 7.88
N LEU A 75 13.15 15.46 7.61
CA LEU A 75 13.45 15.04 6.24
C LEU A 75 12.20 15.10 5.36
N ILE A 76 11.03 14.75 5.89
CA ILE A 76 9.78 14.78 5.13
C ILE A 76 9.41 16.22 4.74
N GLU A 77 9.54 17.17 5.66
CA GLU A 77 9.32 18.59 5.37
C GLU A 77 10.28 19.08 4.28
N ALA A 78 11.56 18.72 4.36
CA ALA A 78 12.55 19.07 3.33
C ALA A 78 12.17 18.46 1.96
N LEU A 79 11.79 17.17 1.92
CA LEU A 79 11.41 16.49 0.68
C LEU A 79 10.11 17.03 0.06
N LEU A 80 9.17 17.55 0.87
CA LEU A 80 7.94 18.18 0.39
C LEU A 80 8.20 19.50 -0.36
N LEU A 81 9.37 20.14 -0.14
CA LEU A 81 9.76 21.39 -0.80
C LEU A 81 10.56 21.18 -2.10
N THR A 82 10.84 19.93 -2.47
CA THR A 82 11.68 19.59 -3.63
C THR A 82 10.87 19.47 -4.93
N SER A 83 11.56 19.24 -6.05
CA SER A 83 10.97 18.95 -7.36
C SER A 83 10.46 17.50 -7.52
N LEU A 84 10.42 16.72 -6.45
CA LEU A 84 9.84 15.37 -6.46
C LEU A 84 8.38 15.43 -6.92
N SER A 85 8.08 14.75 -8.03
CA SER A 85 6.78 14.88 -8.69
C SER A 85 6.16 13.53 -9.04
N GLY A 86 4.84 13.57 -9.24
CA GLY A 86 4.05 12.39 -9.58
C GLY A 86 4.10 11.29 -8.51
N GLU A 87 3.74 10.08 -8.90
CA GLU A 87 3.65 8.93 -7.99
C GLU A 87 5.02 8.45 -7.49
N THR A 88 6.07 8.61 -8.29
CA THR A 88 7.45 8.28 -7.85
C THR A 88 7.90 9.18 -6.71
N GLY A 89 7.66 10.50 -6.81
CA GLY A 89 7.96 11.43 -5.73
C GLY A 89 7.22 11.10 -4.43
N LYS A 90 5.92 10.78 -4.53
CA LYS A 90 5.08 10.38 -3.40
C LYS A 90 5.57 9.09 -2.74
N LEU A 91 5.99 8.11 -3.54
CA LEU A 91 6.60 6.87 -3.05
C LEU A 91 7.90 7.15 -2.30
N ILE A 92 8.81 7.95 -2.87
CA ILE A 92 10.07 8.31 -2.22
C ILE A 92 9.80 8.95 -0.86
N GLN A 93 8.90 9.94 -0.81
CA GLN A 93 8.50 10.58 0.44
C GLN A 93 7.99 9.53 1.44
N GLY A 94 7.13 8.61 1.00
CA GLY A 94 6.63 7.52 1.84
C GLY A 94 7.71 6.54 2.33
N LEU A 95 8.74 6.24 1.52
CA LEU A 95 9.80 5.30 1.92
C LEU A 95 10.68 5.83 3.06
N PHE A 96 10.84 7.15 3.19
CA PHE A 96 11.54 7.78 4.31
C PHE A 96 10.62 8.16 5.48
N SER A 97 9.30 7.99 5.33
CA SER A 97 8.34 8.34 6.37
C SER A 97 8.15 7.23 7.39
N THR A 98 7.86 7.61 8.64
CA THR A 98 7.15 6.71 9.56
C THR A 98 5.75 6.40 9.02
N SER A 99 5.11 5.34 9.53
CA SER A 99 3.73 5.00 9.15
C SER A 99 2.75 6.15 9.38
N ALA A 100 2.89 6.89 10.49
CA ALA A 100 2.01 8.00 10.85
C ALA A 100 2.19 9.21 9.90
N GLU A 101 3.43 9.60 9.61
CA GLU A 101 3.74 10.64 8.63
C GLU A 101 3.22 10.27 7.24
N PHE A 102 3.41 9.02 6.82
CA PHE A 102 2.94 8.55 5.52
C PHE A 102 1.41 8.65 5.40
N TYR A 103 0.67 8.18 6.40
CA TYR A 103 -0.78 8.28 6.39
C TYR A 103 -1.27 9.72 6.49
N ALA A 104 -0.59 10.60 7.25
CA ALA A 104 -0.91 12.01 7.28
C ALA A 104 -0.77 12.66 5.89
N MET A 105 0.31 12.36 5.16
CA MET A 105 0.49 12.81 3.78
C MET A 105 -0.56 12.24 2.83
N GLU A 106 -0.92 10.97 2.95
CA GLU A 106 -1.95 10.36 2.09
C GLU A 106 -3.34 10.97 2.34
N ILE A 107 -3.70 11.22 3.60
CA ILE A 107 -4.95 11.92 3.94
C ILE A 107 -4.91 13.33 3.37
N ASN A 108 -3.81 14.07 3.55
CA ASN A 108 -3.70 15.42 3.01
C ASN A 108 -3.86 15.44 1.49
N ARG A 109 -3.21 14.51 0.78
CA ARG A 109 -3.34 14.35 -0.68
C ARG A 109 -4.75 13.95 -1.11
N ALA A 110 -5.51 13.28 -0.25
CA ALA A 110 -6.88 12.87 -0.54
C ALA A 110 -7.89 14.00 -0.43
N VAL A 111 -7.62 15.00 0.42
CA VAL A 111 -8.57 16.09 0.74
C VAL A 111 -8.10 17.47 0.27
N ILE A 112 -6.99 17.54 -0.47
CA ILE A 112 -6.46 18.78 -1.02
C ILE A 112 -6.78 18.89 -2.52
N GLY A 113 -7.40 19.99 -2.92
CA GLY A 113 -7.66 20.32 -4.33
C GLY A 113 -9.14 20.40 -4.65
N LEU A 114 -9.49 20.16 -5.92
CA LEU A 114 -10.87 20.10 -6.37
C LEU A 114 -11.36 18.65 -6.34
N GLY A 115 -12.23 18.35 -5.37
CA GLY A 115 -12.76 17.02 -5.12
C GLY A 115 -11.88 16.20 -4.17
N THR A 116 -12.36 14.99 -3.86
CA THR A 116 -11.80 14.11 -2.82
C THR A 116 -11.34 12.79 -3.44
N ASP A 117 -10.30 12.17 -2.86
CA ASP A 117 -9.91 10.80 -3.17
C ASP A 117 -10.45 9.87 -2.08
N GLU A 118 -11.76 9.57 -2.13
CA GLU A 118 -12.45 8.75 -1.11
C GLU A 118 -11.89 7.33 -1.06
N LYS A 119 -11.36 6.83 -2.20
CA LYS A 119 -10.61 5.57 -2.25
C LYS A 119 -9.37 5.61 -1.36
N ALA A 120 -8.61 6.70 -1.37
CA ALA A 120 -7.46 6.88 -0.50
C ALA A 120 -7.88 6.96 0.98
N LEU A 121 -8.93 7.74 1.30
CA LEU A 121 -9.47 7.79 2.66
C LEU A 121 -9.89 6.41 3.16
N ASN A 122 -10.59 5.64 2.32
CA ASN A 122 -11.02 4.28 2.64
C ASN A 122 -9.84 3.33 2.87
N ASP A 123 -8.84 3.33 1.99
CA ASP A 123 -7.66 2.47 2.10
C ASP A 123 -6.86 2.74 3.38
N VAL A 124 -6.82 4.00 3.83
CA VAL A 124 -6.10 4.41 5.04
C VAL A 124 -6.95 4.10 6.28
N LEU A 125 -8.18 4.59 6.34
CA LEU A 125 -8.98 4.62 7.58
C LEU A 125 -9.70 3.30 7.89
N CYS A 126 -9.87 2.39 6.93
CA CYS A 126 -10.52 1.07 7.15
C CYS A 126 -9.87 0.22 8.23
N CYS A 127 -8.58 0.45 8.45
CA CYS A 127 -7.64 -0.56 8.91
C CYS A 127 -6.80 -0.09 10.11
N LEU A 128 -7.06 1.13 10.61
CA LEU A 128 -6.34 1.73 11.73
C LEU A 128 -6.96 1.34 13.07
N ASP A 129 -6.09 1.21 14.06
CA ASP A 129 -6.47 1.19 15.47
C ASP A 129 -6.42 2.60 16.06
N ASP A 130 -7.07 2.76 17.21
CA ASP A 130 -7.24 4.05 17.89
C ASP A 130 -5.91 4.77 18.19
N LEU A 131 -4.87 4.01 18.56
CA LEU A 131 -3.55 4.59 18.86
C LEU A 131 -2.91 5.15 17.59
N THR A 132 -3.02 4.40 16.49
CA THR A 132 -2.49 4.82 15.19
C THR A 132 -3.20 6.08 14.70
N VAL A 133 -4.52 6.21 14.90
CA VAL A 133 -5.26 7.44 14.52
C VAL A 133 -4.75 8.65 15.28
N ASP A 134 -4.51 8.54 16.59
CA ASP A 134 -3.99 9.63 17.41
C ASP A 134 -2.57 10.05 16.98
N GLU A 135 -1.71 9.10 16.58
CA GLU A 135 -0.39 9.40 16.01
C GLU A 135 -0.50 10.13 14.67
N ILE A 136 -1.41 9.71 13.78
CA ILE A 136 -1.61 10.36 12.48
C ILE A 136 -2.13 11.79 12.67
N ARG A 137 -3.06 12.03 13.61
CA ARG A 137 -3.53 13.39 13.94
C ARG A 137 -2.39 14.31 14.35
N TYR A 138 -1.48 13.79 15.18
CA TYR A 138 -0.30 14.54 15.62
C TYR A 138 0.59 14.90 14.43
N GLU A 139 0.93 13.92 13.58
CA GLU A 139 1.77 14.16 12.41
C GLU A 139 1.10 15.06 11.36
N TYR A 140 -0.21 14.91 11.14
CA TYR A 140 -0.97 15.78 10.24
C TYR A 140 -0.92 17.23 10.68
N ARG A 141 -1.15 17.48 11.98
CA ARG A 141 -1.06 18.83 12.54
C ARG A 141 0.36 19.38 12.46
N ARG A 142 1.38 18.55 12.72
CA ARG A 142 2.78 18.96 12.63
C ARG A 142 3.16 19.36 11.20
N LEU A 143 2.84 18.51 10.23
CA LEU A 143 3.23 18.70 8.82
C LEU A 143 2.44 19.81 8.12
N PHE A 144 1.14 19.96 8.42
CA PHE A 144 0.24 20.83 7.65
C PHE A 144 -0.36 21.98 8.44
N GLY A 145 -0.16 22.03 9.77
CA GLY A 145 -0.69 23.10 10.62
C GLY A 145 -2.22 23.14 10.76
N ARG A 146 -2.92 22.08 10.31
CA ARG A 146 -4.40 21.99 10.27
C ARG A 146 -4.91 20.77 11.05
N SER A 147 -6.22 20.70 11.27
CA SER A 147 -6.85 19.56 11.92
C SER A 147 -7.19 18.50 10.87
N MET A 148 -6.65 17.28 11.04
CA MET A 148 -6.96 16.14 10.17
C MET A 148 -8.47 15.87 10.12
N ASP A 149 -9.12 15.85 11.28
CA ASP A 149 -10.53 15.54 11.41
C ASP A 149 -11.40 16.60 10.71
N GLU A 150 -11.06 17.89 10.82
CA GLU A 150 -11.79 18.97 10.16
C GLU A 150 -11.58 18.92 8.64
N ASP A 151 -10.32 18.80 8.19
CA ASP A 151 -10.01 18.73 6.76
C ASP A 151 -10.66 17.51 6.07
N ILE A 152 -10.83 16.38 6.78
CA ILE A 152 -11.55 15.23 6.23
C ILE A 152 -13.05 15.54 6.14
N ILE A 153 -13.66 15.99 7.23
CA ILE A 153 -15.13 16.16 7.31
C ILE A 153 -15.62 17.28 6.39
N ASP A 154 -14.84 18.36 6.24
CA ASP A 154 -15.18 19.48 5.35
C ASP A 154 -15.12 19.09 3.86
N ASP A 155 -14.43 18.00 3.50
CA ASP A 155 -14.23 17.57 2.11
C ASP A 155 -15.16 16.42 1.68
N VAL A 156 -15.80 15.73 2.62
CA VAL A 156 -16.79 14.67 2.34
C VAL A 156 -18.21 15.12 2.68
N SER A 157 -19.24 14.40 2.23
CA SER A 157 -20.63 14.77 2.55
C SER A 157 -21.56 13.58 2.76
N GLY A 158 -22.68 13.84 3.44
CA GLY A 158 -23.81 12.92 3.53
C GLY A 158 -23.57 11.73 4.46
N PRO A 159 -24.16 10.54 4.20
CA PRO A 159 -23.99 9.37 5.05
C PRO A 159 -22.53 8.92 5.19
N TYR A 160 -21.70 9.16 4.16
CA TYR A 160 -20.28 8.86 4.20
C TYR A 160 -19.53 9.73 5.20
N GLU A 161 -19.76 11.05 5.19
CA GLU A 161 -19.20 12.00 6.16
C GLU A 161 -19.51 11.61 7.60
N GLN A 162 -20.79 11.32 7.89
CA GLN A 162 -21.22 10.94 9.24
C GLN A 162 -20.51 9.68 9.72
N PHE A 163 -20.44 8.66 8.87
CA PHE A 163 -19.79 7.41 9.23
C PHE A 163 -18.27 7.51 9.31
N LEU A 164 -17.64 8.30 8.44
CA LEU A 164 -16.20 8.54 8.47
C LEU A 164 -15.80 9.31 9.73
N GLY A 165 -16.61 10.30 10.13
CA GLY A 165 -16.48 10.99 11.41
C GLY A 165 -16.58 10.04 12.60
N ASP A 166 -17.52 9.09 12.58
CA ASP A 166 -17.63 8.03 13.58
C ASP A 166 -16.38 7.12 13.62
N VAL A 167 -15.82 6.76 12.46
CA VAL A 167 -14.60 5.94 12.35
C VAL A 167 -13.38 6.67 12.91
N ILE A 168 -13.27 7.98 12.69
CA ILE A 168 -12.14 8.80 13.14
C ILE A 168 -12.28 9.14 14.63
N ALA A 169 -13.49 9.48 15.10
CA ALA A 169 -13.72 9.98 16.46
C ALA A 169 -13.72 8.88 17.54
N MET A 170 -14.11 7.65 17.22
CA MET A 170 -14.43 6.65 18.24
C MET A 170 -13.39 5.56 18.43
N ARG A 171 -13.25 5.14 19.69
CA ARG A 171 -12.42 4.01 20.10
C ARG A 171 -13.17 2.69 19.95
N ARG A 172 -12.59 1.69 19.29
CA ARG A 172 -13.21 0.36 19.11
C ARG A 172 -13.23 -0.41 20.44
N LEU A 173 -14.32 -0.30 21.21
CA LEU A 173 -14.41 -0.88 22.55
C LEU A 173 -15.01 -2.29 22.57
N PRO A 174 -14.48 -3.22 23.40
CA PRO A 174 -15.03 -4.56 23.54
C PRO A 174 -16.48 -4.55 24.04
N TRP A 175 -17.34 -5.32 23.39
CA TRP A 175 -18.70 -5.56 23.85
C TRP A 175 -18.70 -6.63 24.94
N ALA A 176 -19.42 -6.37 26.04
CA ALA A 176 -19.53 -7.31 27.16
C ALA A 176 -20.10 -8.68 26.75
N ASN A 177 -20.99 -8.73 25.75
CA ASN A 177 -21.60 -9.97 25.26
C ASN A 177 -21.63 -10.03 23.73
N ALA A 178 -20.58 -10.58 23.14
CA ALA A 178 -20.44 -10.69 21.69
C ALA A 178 -21.55 -11.51 21.01
N ARG A 179 -22.15 -12.49 21.70
CA ARG A 179 -23.25 -13.31 21.16
C ARG A 179 -24.53 -12.48 21.06
N GLN A 180 -24.84 -11.72 22.10
CA GLN A 180 -26.01 -10.83 22.10
C GLN A 180 -25.87 -9.74 21.05
N ILE A 181 -24.67 -9.16 20.89
CA ILE A 181 -24.41 -8.19 19.82
C ILE A 181 -24.57 -8.81 18.45
N ALA A 182 -24.08 -10.03 18.22
CA ALA A 182 -24.28 -10.71 16.93
C ALA A 182 -25.77 -10.88 16.61
N LEU A 183 -26.58 -11.33 17.57
CA LEU A 183 -28.04 -11.46 17.38
C LEU A 183 -28.69 -10.11 17.09
N MET A 184 -28.36 -9.08 17.87
CA MET A 184 -28.95 -7.74 17.73
C MET A 184 -28.59 -7.08 16.39
N VAL A 185 -27.33 -7.16 15.97
CA VAL A 185 -26.88 -6.60 14.68
C VAL A 185 -27.48 -7.41 13.53
N THR A 186 -27.46 -8.74 13.60
CA THR A 186 -28.08 -9.56 12.54
C THR A 186 -29.57 -9.28 12.40
N ASP A 187 -30.32 -9.17 13.50
CA ASP A 187 -31.74 -8.82 13.48
C ASP A 187 -31.98 -7.41 12.92
N HIS A 188 -31.16 -6.42 13.32
CA HIS A 188 -31.20 -5.05 12.77
C HIS A 188 -31.02 -5.04 11.25
N TYR A 189 -30.03 -5.78 10.73
CA TYR A 189 -29.76 -5.85 9.30
C TYR A 189 -30.80 -6.67 8.54
N ILE A 190 -31.38 -7.73 9.12
CA ILE A 190 -32.47 -8.48 8.49
C ILE A 190 -33.74 -7.61 8.39
N ASN A 191 -34.09 -6.90 9.48
CA ASN A 191 -35.31 -6.11 9.54
C ASN A 191 -35.23 -4.79 8.75
N ALA A 192 -34.02 -4.30 8.47
CA ALA A 192 -33.80 -3.15 7.58
C ALA A 192 -34.20 -3.42 6.11
N ALA A 193 -34.48 -4.68 5.73
CA ALA A 193 -34.83 -5.11 4.37
C ALA A 193 -36.14 -4.51 3.77
N ASN A 194 -36.77 -3.54 4.43
CA ASN A 194 -37.93 -2.77 3.94
C ASN A 194 -37.54 -1.39 3.36
N GLY A 195 -36.37 -1.28 2.73
CA GLY A 195 -35.95 -0.09 1.99
C GLY A 195 -35.26 0.99 2.81
N SER A 196 -34.77 0.68 4.02
CA SER A 196 -33.90 1.57 4.80
C SER A 196 -32.53 0.95 4.95
N VAL A 197 -31.48 1.75 4.92
CA VAL A 197 -30.13 1.22 5.13
C VAL A 197 -29.89 1.05 6.62
N PRO A 198 -29.46 -0.14 7.06
CA PRO A 198 -29.17 -0.36 8.46
C PRO A 198 -28.03 0.57 8.90
N ASP A 199 -28.30 1.37 9.93
CA ASP A 199 -27.29 2.23 10.57
C ASP A 199 -25.99 1.42 10.83
N PRO A 200 -24.85 1.83 10.24
CA PRO A 200 -23.61 1.07 10.28
C PRO A 200 -22.79 1.27 11.56
N TRP A 201 -23.33 1.93 12.59
CA TRP A 201 -22.64 2.24 13.84
C TRP A 201 -21.79 1.11 14.43
N PHE A 202 -22.19 -0.15 14.23
CA PHE A 202 -21.46 -1.29 14.79
C PHE A 202 -20.08 -1.43 14.14
N PHE A 203 -19.91 -1.04 12.87
CA PHE A 203 -18.64 -1.13 12.14
C PHE A 203 -17.61 -0.11 12.60
N SER A 204 -18.01 1.07 13.07
CA SER A 204 -17.09 2.07 13.65
C SER A 204 -16.75 1.73 15.11
N ARG A 205 -17.71 1.19 15.87
CA ARG A 205 -17.57 1.01 17.34
C ARG A 205 -17.01 -0.35 17.78
N SER A 206 -17.07 -1.37 16.92
CA SER A 206 -16.71 -2.74 17.30
C SER A 206 -15.25 -3.09 17.01
N PRO A 207 -14.57 -3.86 17.88
CA PRO A 207 -13.31 -4.49 17.52
C PRO A 207 -13.48 -5.43 16.32
N TYR A 208 -12.46 -5.54 15.46
CA TYR A 208 -12.50 -6.40 14.27
C TYR A 208 -12.86 -7.86 14.58
N ALA A 209 -12.42 -8.40 15.73
CA ALA A 209 -12.79 -9.75 16.17
C ALA A 209 -14.30 -9.89 16.42
N THR A 210 -14.96 -8.84 16.90
CA THR A 210 -16.42 -8.81 17.05
C THR A 210 -17.11 -8.70 15.70
N ILE A 211 -16.66 -7.79 14.84
CA ILE A 211 -17.19 -7.65 13.47
C ILE A 211 -17.16 -9.00 12.76
N ARG A 212 -16.02 -9.72 12.85
CA ARG A 212 -15.87 -11.06 12.30
C ARG A 212 -16.90 -12.06 12.81
N LYS A 213 -17.11 -12.10 14.13
CA LYS A 213 -18.13 -12.98 14.75
C LYS A 213 -19.53 -12.67 14.26
N VAL A 214 -19.87 -11.38 14.15
CA VAL A 214 -21.16 -10.93 13.62
C VAL A 214 -21.30 -11.31 12.14
N SER A 215 -20.27 -11.10 11.32
CA SER A 215 -20.30 -11.50 9.91
C SER A 215 -20.52 -13.02 9.75
N ASN A 216 -19.85 -13.83 10.58
CA ASN A 216 -20.01 -15.29 10.55
C ASN A 216 -21.42 -15.69 10.99
N HIS A 217 -21.99 -14.99 11.97
CA HIS A 217 -23.37 -15.23 12.40
C HIS A 217 -24.37 -14.87 11.29
N LEU A 218 -24.21 -13.72 10.65
CA LEU A 218 -25.02 -13.30 9.50
C LEU A 218 -24.96 -14.35 8.38
N GLN A 219 -23.76 -14.79 8.00
CA GLN A 219 -23.56 -15.84 6.99
C GLN A 219 -24.29 -17.14 7.34
N ASN A 220 -24.31 -17.52 8.63
CA ASN A 220 -25.00 -18.73 9.07
C ASN A 220 -26.53 -18.60 9.09
N VAL A 221 -27.06 -17.40 9.33
CA VAL A 221 -28.51 -17.16 9.45
C VAL A 221 -29.15 -16.91 8.08
N ILE A 222 -28.54 -16.05 7.25
CA ILE A 222 -29.12 -15.62 5.97
C ILE A 222 -28.35 -16.13 4.74
N GLY A 223 -27.23 -16.83 4.93
CA GLY A 223 -26.44 -17.36 3.82
C GLY A 223 -25.58 -16.32 3.09
N MET A 224 -25.41 -15.11 3.65
CA MET A 224 -24.63 -14.02 3.04
C MET A 224 -23.66 -13.39 4.05
N ASN A 225 -22.48 -13.00 3.57
CA ASN A 225 -21.55 -12.14 4.31
C ASN A 225 -21.93 -10.67 4.08
N PHE A 226 -21.31 -9.74 4.82
CA PHE A 226 -21.61 -8.31 4.68
C PHE A 226 -21.34 -7.76 3.28
N PRO A 227 -20.18 -8.00 2.62
CA PRO A 227 -19.99 -7.59 1.23
C PRO A 227 -21.10 -8.05 0.28
N ASP A 228 -21.51 -9.32 0.35
CA ASP A 228 -22.58 -9.87 -0.48
C ASP A 228 -23.93 -9.23 -0.13
N TYR A 229 -24.21 -9.05 1.17
CA TYR A 229 -25.40 -8.38 1.66
C TYR A 229 -25.49 -6.92 1.17
N PHE A 230 -24.40 -6.16 1.21
CA PHE A 230 -24.37 -4.80 0.70
C PHE A 230 -24.52 -4.73 -0.82
N SER A 231 -23.99 -5.73 -1.55
CA SER A 231 -24.08 -5.77 -3.02
C SER A 231 -25.51 -5.89 -3.56
N ILE A 232 -26.45 -6.41 -2.75
CA ILE A 232 -27.85 -6.61 -3.15
C ILE A 232 -28.77 -5.44 -2.79
N LEU A 233 -28.32 -4.47 -1.98
CA LEU A 233 -29.10 -3.27 -1.59
C LEU A 233 -29.17 -2.20 -2.72
N ARG A 234 -29.46 -2.61 -3.96
CA ARG A 234 -29.17 -1.83 -5.18
C ARG A 234 -29.78 -0.41 -5.32
N ASP A 235 -29.00 0.37 -6.09
CA ASP A 235 -29.20 1.62 -6.85
C ASP A 235 -28.85 2.97 -6.19
N GLU A 236 -28.88 3.10 -4.85
CA GLU A 236 -28.40 4.31 -4.15
C GLU A 236 -27.07 4.11 -3.40
N TYR A 237 -26.56 2.88 -3.36
CA TYR A 237 -25.38 2.43 -2.59
C TYR A 237 -24.14 2.12 -3.46
N ARG A 238 -23.94 2.86 -4.55
CA ARG A 238 -22.62 2.97 -5.23
C ARG A 238 -21.80 4.12 -4.65
N ASP A 239 -21.87 4.30 -3.34
CA ASP A 239 -21.24 5.41 -2.66
C ASP A 239 -20.01 4.95 -1.87
N ASP A 240 -19.24 5.91 -1.38
CA ASP A 240 -18.00 5.66 -0.65
C ASP A 240 -18.23 5.02 0.72
N LEU A 241 -19.43 5.18 1.28
CA LEU A 241 -19.87 4.50 2.49
C LEU A 241 -19.88 2.98 2.31
N THR A 242 -20.50 2.48 1.25
CA THR A 242 -20.57 1.04 0.98
C THR A 242 -19.19 0.44 0.80
N GLN A 243 -18.30 1.15 0.11
CA GLN A 243 -16.91 0.73 -0.09
C GLN A 243 -16.17 0.64 1.24
N LEU A 244 -16.33 1.64 2.13
CA LEU A 244 -15.73 1.63 3.46
C LEU A 244 -16.26 0.50 4.35
N LEU A 245 -17.57 0.26 4.36
CA LEU A 245 -18.18 -0.83 5.13
C LEU A 245 -17.69 -2.20 4.64
N CYS A 246 -17.62 -2.40 3.33
CA CYS A 246 -17.05 -3.60 2.72
C CYS A 246 -15.56 -3.76 3.06
N ALA A 247 -14.80 -2.66 3.09
CA ALA A 247 -13.39 -2.66 3.47
C ALA A 247 -13.20 -3.09 4.94
N ILE A 248 -13.92 -2.47 5.88
CA ILE A 248 -13.86 -2.81 7.32
C ILE A 248 -14.30 -4.27 7.54
N ALA A 249 -15.39 -4.71 6.89
CA ALA A 249 -15.87 -6.09 6.98
C ALA A 249 -14.82 -7.09 6.47
N SER A 250 -14.27 -6.85 5.28
CA SER A 250 -13.29 -7.73 4.64
C SER A 250 -11.98 -7.80 5.42
N TYR A 251 -11.47 -6.65 5.86
CA TYR A 251 -10.30 -6.56 6.74
C TYR A 251 -10.52 -7.35 8.03
N SER A 252 -11.71 -7.21 8.65
CA SER A 252 -12.03 -7.92 9.90
C SER A 252 -11.95 -9.43 9.78
N GLN A 253 -12.23 -9.99 8.59
CA GLN A 253 -12.18 -11.42 8.30
C GLN A 253 -10.75 -11.92 8.18
N ASN A 254 -9.98 -11.30 7.29
CA ASN A 254 -8.62 -11.70 6.98
C ASN A 254 -7.82 -10.48 6.48
N PRO A 255 -7.07 -9.80 7.36
CA PRO A 255 -6.26 -8.63 6.99
C PRO A 255 -5.29 -8.91 5.84
N LEU A 256 -4.61 -10.06 5.86
CA LEU A 256 -3.65 -10.41 4.81
C LEU A 256 -4.35 -10.53 3.45
N ARG A 257 -5.41 -11.35 3.37
CA ARG A 257 -6.16 -11.53 2.11
C ARG A 257 -6.80 -10.23 1.63
N TYR A 258 -7.27 -9.37 2.55
CA TYR A 258 -7.81 -8.05 2.20
C TYR A 258 -6.77 -7.21 1.46
N TYR A 259 -5.57 -7.03 2.03
CA TYR A 259 -4.52 -6.27 1.36
C TYR A 259 -3.99 -6.95 0.10
N THR A 260 -3.93 -8.28 0.04
CA THR A 260 -3.59 -9.01 -1.19
C THR A 260 -4.60 -8.73 -2.30
N ASN A 261 -5.89 -8.71 -1.99
CA ASN A 261 -6.93 -8.37 -2.96
C ASN A 261 -6.85 -6.90 -3.39
N LEU A 262 -6.59 -5.97 -2.46
CA LEU A 262 -6.34 -4.58 -2.81
C LEU A 262 -5.14 -4.43 -3.75
N LEU A 263 -4.04 -5.14 -3.46
CA LEU A 263 -2.84 -5.13 -4.29
C LEU A 263 -3.12 -5.68 -5.69
N TRP A 264 -3.85 -6.79 -5.78
CA TRP A 264 -4.28 -7.37 -7.05
C TRP A 264 -5.16 -6.42 -7.86
N ASN A 265 -6.18 -5.84 -7.24
CA ASN A 265 -7.09 -4.93 -7.95
C ASN A 265 -6.34 -3.68 -8.41
N ALA A 266 -5.49 -3.10 -7.56
CA ALA A 266 -4.67 -1.95 -7.93
C ALA A 266 -3.70 -2.26 -9.07
N TYR A 267 -3.14 -3.47 -9.10
CA TYR A 267 -2.32 -3.96 -10.19
C TYR A 267 -3.11 -4.05 -11.50
N GLU A 268 -4.27 -4.72 -11.49
CA GLU A 268 -5.12 -4.92 -12.67
C GLU A 268 -5.67 -3.60 -13.23
N GLU A 269 -6.05 -2.68 -12.35
CA GLU A 269 -6.58 -1.36 -12.70
C GLU A 269 -5.48 -0.35 -13.10
N GLY A 270 -4.20 -0.67 -12.83
CA GLY A 270 -3.09 0.27 -13.00
C GLY A 270 -3.13 1.46 -12.02
N ASP A 271 -3.75 1.27 -10.84
CA ASP A 271 -3.90 2.27 -9.79
C ASP A 271 -2.59 2.46 -9.00
N ASN A 272 -1.70 3.28 -9.55
CA ASN A 272 -0.39 3.55 -8.97
C ASN A 272 -0.46 4.22 -7.58
N LYS A 273 -1.52 5.00 -7.29
CA LYS A 273 -1.69 5.64 -5.97
C LYS A 273 -1.92 4.58 -4.90
N ARG A 274 -2.86 3.67 -5.14
CA ARG A 274 -3.15 2.56 -4.23
C ARG A 274 -1.97 1.60 -4.11
N LEU A 275 -1.27 1.31 -5.21
CA LEU A 275 -0.03 0.52 -5.16
C LEU A 275 1.00 1.18 -4.22
N THR A 276 1.22 2.49 -4.34
CA THR A 276 2.11 3.25 -3.45
C THR A 276 1.73 3.07 -1.98
N ARG A 277 0.45 3.26 -1.64
CA ARG A 277 -0.06 3.09 -0.27
C ARG A 277 0.21 1.72 0.29
N ILE A 278 -0.14 0.67 -0.46
CA ILE A 278 0.04 -0.71 0.00
C ILE A 278 1.54 -1.01 0.18
N ILE A 279 2.38 -0.54 -0.73
CA ILE A 279 3.81 -0.83 -0.69
C ILE A 279 4.49 -0.15 0.49
N VAL A 280 4.26 1.14 0.66
CA VAL A 280 4.86 1.89 1.77
C VAL A 280 4.38 1.33 3.12
N SER A 281 3.08 1.09 3.27
CA SER A 281 2.51 0.58 4.54
C SER A 281 2.99 -0.83 4.92
N TRP A 282 3.39 -1.65 3.95
CA TRP A 282 3.86 -3.03 4.18
C TRP A 282 5.38 -3.18 4.24
N THR A 283 6.15 -2.22 3.70
CA THR A 283 7.63 -2.26 3.73
C THR A 283 8.25 -1.95 5.09
N ASN A 284 7.45 -1.50 6.07
CA ASN A 284 7.90 -1.31 7.45
C ASN A 284 8.23 -2.62 8.19
N SER A 285 7.89 -3.77 7.62
CA SER A 285 8.18 -5.08 8.19
C SER A 285 8.43 -6.10 7.09
N LYS A 286 9.70 -6.51 6.94
CA LYS A 286 10.13 -7.56 6.03
C LYS A 286 9.25 -8.80 6.12
N ARG A 287 8.95 -9.26 7.34
CA ARG A 287 8.13 -10.46 7.57
C ARG A 287 6.68 -10.27 7.10
N LYS A 288 6.05 -9.12 7.37
CA LYS A 288 4.68 -8.85 6.87
C LYS A 288 4.68 -8.85 5.35
N LEU A 289 5.67 -8.20 4.75
CA LEU A 289 5.82 -8.13 3.31
C LEU A 289 5.99 -9.51 2.66
N GLU A 290 6.82 -10.39 3.23
CA GLU A 290 6.97 -11.77 2.78
C GLU A 290 5.64 -12.52 2.76
N TYR A 291 4.80 -12.34 3.79
CA TYR A 291 3.46 -12.95 3.83
C TYR A 291 2.53 -12.39 2.75
N LEU A 292 2.54 -11.06 2.53
CA LEU A 292 1.73 -10.43 1.47
C LEU A 292 2.10 -10.97 0.10
N MET A 293 3.40 -11.04 -0.20
CA MET A 293 3.89 -11.52 -1.48
C MET A 293 3.57 -13.00 -1.69
N ALA A 294 3.73 -13.84 -0.66
CA ALA A 294 3.36 -15.26 -0.75
C ALA A 294 1.86 -15.46 -1.00
N ASP A 295 1.01 -14.67 -0.34
CA ASP A 295 -0.44 -14.75 -0.51
C ASP A 295 -0.90 -14.19 -1.86
N PHE A 296 -0.21 -13.17 -2.38
CA PHE A 296 -0.40 -12.62 -3.72
C PHE A 296 -0.03 -13.63 -4.80
N GLU A 297 1.12 -14.30 -4.69
CA GLU A 297 1.52 -15.38 -5.60
C GLU A 297 0.49 -16.52 -5.61
N LEU A 298 -0.05 -16.87 -4.44
CA LEU A 298 -1.11 -17.88 -4.35
C LEU A 298 -2.40 -17.41 -5.05
N LEU A 299 -2.80 -16.15 -4.84
CA LEU A 299 -3.97 -15.56 -5.50
C LEU A 299 -3.79 -15.50 -7.02
N ALA A 300 -2.60 -15.12 -7.49
CA ALA A 300 -2.23 -15.12 -8.89
C ALA A 300 -2.36 -16.50 -9.51
N LYS A 301 -1.96 -17.55 -8.77
CA LYS A 301 -2.10 -18.95 -9.18
C LYS A 301 -3.56 -19.40 -9.26
N THR A 302 -4.45 -18.91 -8.39
CA THR A 302 -5.86 -19.34 -8.40
C THR A 302 -6.72 -18.56 -9.40
N ARG A 303 -6.40 -17.28 -9.65
CA ARG A 303 -7.08 -16.44 -10.65
C ARG A 303 -6.58 -16.64 -12.09
N ARG A 304 -5.75 -17.68 -12.32
CA ARG A 304 -5.19 -18.06 -13.63
C ARG A 304 -6.27 -18.26 -14.70
N THR A 305 -6.53 -17.25 -15.51
CA THR A 305 -7.23 -17.39 -16.80
C THR A 305 -6.32 -17.10 -18.00
N ASP A 306 -5.23 -16.37 -17.79
CA ASP A 306 -4.38 -15.88 -18.88
C ASP A 306 -3.16 -16.77 -19.12
N ALA A 307 -3.10 -17.36 -20.31
CA ALA A 307 -2.07 -18.32 -20.72
C ALA A 307 -0.63 -17.77 -20.59
N TRP A 308 -0.43 -16.45 -20.71
CA TRP A 308 0.89 -15.81 -20.64
C TRP A 308 1.47 -15.76 -19.22
N MET A 309 0.62 -15.55 -18.20
CA MET A 309 1.05 -15.55 -16.78
C MET A 309 1.37 -16.97 -16.29
N ILE A 310 0.68 -17.97 -16.82
CA ILE A 310 0.94 -19.39 -16.54
C ILE A 310 2.31 -19.81 -17.12
N GLN A 311 2.70 -19.25 -18.28
CA GLN A 311 4.00 -19.50 -18.90
C GLN A 311 5.15 -18.69 -18.29
N ALA A 312 4.90 -17.46 -17.80
CA ALA A 312 5.91 -16.61 -17.18
C ALA A 312 6.34 -17.07 -15.76
N TYR A 313 5.50 -17.86 -15.08
CA TYR A 313 5.75 -18.37 -13.72
C TYR A 313 5.44 -19.87 -13.57
N PRO A 314 6.29 -20.77 -14.12
CA PRO A 314 6.19 -22.21 -13.90
C PRO A 314 6.32 -22.57 -12.41
N SER A 315 5.65 -23.66 -12.01
CA SER A 315 5.52 -24.09 -10.61
C SER A 315 6.82 -24.41 -9.89
N ASP A 316 7.90 -24.70 -10.63
CA ASP A 316 9.16 -25.25 -10.08
C ASP A 316 10.40 -24.37 -10.36
N SER A 317 10.21 -23.19 -10.95
CA SER A 317 11.31 -22.22 -11.14
C SER A 317 11.33 -21.21 -10.00
N GLU A 318 12.50 -20.97 -9.43
CA GLU A 318 12.75 -19.77 -8.62
C GLU A 318 12.16 -18.57 -9.37
N PRO A 319 11.29 -17.75 -8.74
CA PRO A 319 10.48 -16.80 -9.49
C PRO A 319 11.37 -15.91 -10.36
N LEU A 320 11.07 -15.79 -11.65
CA LEU A 320 11.87 -15.04 -12.62
C LEU A 320 12.21 -13.62 -12.13
N HIS A 321 11.32 -13.02 -11.32
CA HIS A 321 11.58 -11.77 -10.62
C HIS A 321 12.76 -11.85 -9.64
N ARG A 322 12.87 -12.88 -8.79
CA ARG A 322 14.00 -13.06 -7.85
C ARG A 322 15.33 -13.21 -8.59
N TYR A 323 15.34 -13.95 -9.71
CA TYR A 323 16.53 -14.15 -10.53
C TYR A 323 17.00 -12.83 -11.19
N ILE A 324 16.07 -12.08 -11.80
CA ILE A 324 16.36 -10.77 -12.43
C ILE A 324 16.83 -9.76 -11.37
N ILE A 325 16.24 -9.79 -10.18
CA ILE A 325 16.54 -8.90 -9.06
C ILE A 325 17.90 -9.21 -8.43
N GLN A 326 18.22 -10.48 -8.22
CA GLN A 326 19.55 -10.88 -7.73
C GLN A 326 20.65 -10.45 -8.71
N LYS A 327 20.46 -10.64 -10.02
CA LYS A 327 21.48 -10.30 -11.00
C LYS A 327 21.63 -8.79 -11.26
N LEU A 328 20.55 -8.00 -11.13
CA LEU A 328 20.60 -6.54 -11.27
C LEU A 328 21.14 -5.83 -10.02
N LEU A 329 20.88 -6.34 -8.81
CA LEU A 329 21.27 -5.69 -7.55
C LEU A 329 22.67 -6.08 -7.05
N PHE A 330 23.15 -7.28 -7.35
CA PHE A 330 24.42 -7.79 -6.80
C PHE A 330 25.62 -7.73 -7.77
N GLY A 331 25.52 -6.97 -8.87
CA GLY A 331 26.69 -6.46 -9.60
C GLY A 331 27.55 -7.47 -10.39
N GLU A 332 27.15 -8.75 -10.53
CA GLU A 332 27.92 -9.70 -11.34
C GLU A 332 27.56 -9.62 -12.84
N ALA A 333 28.50 -9.05 -13.61
CA ALA A 333 28.70 -9.17 -15.06
C ALA A 333 27.46 -9.02 -15.97
N ILE A 334 27.09 -7.76 -16.22
CA ILE A 334 25.93 -7.36 -17.03
C ILE A 334 26.41 -7.04 -18.46
N GLU A 335 26.23 -7.98 -19.40
CA GLU A 335 25.79 -7.72 -20.79
C GLU A 335 25.65 -9.05 -21.55
N ALA A 336 26.71 -9.88 -21.53
CA ALA A 336 26.76 -11.15 -22.25
C ALA A 336 25.82 -12.21 -21.65
N ASP A 337 25.75 -12.31 -20.32
CA ASP A 337 24.88 -13.27 -19.63
C ASP A 337 23.40 -12.90 -19.70
N VAL A 338 23.08 -11.60 -19.65
CA VAL A 338 21.70 -11.12 -19.86
C VAL A 338 21.28 -11.40 -21.30
N LYS A 339 22.14 -11.14 -22.28
CA LYS A 339 21.86 -11.41 -23.69
C LYS A 339 21.78 -12.91 -24.01
N ALA A 340 22.68 -13.73 -23.48
CA ALA A 340 22.68 -15.18 -23.64
C ALA A 340 21.47 -15.85 -22.95
N ASN A 341 21.08 -15.37 -21.76
CA ASN A 341 19.87 -15.83 -21.10
C ASN A 341 18.60 -15.32 -21.81
N MET A 342 18.62 -14.11 -22.39
CA MET A 342 17.52 -13.64 -23.24
C MET A 342 17.37 -14.50 -24.50
N GLU A 343 18.47 -14.85 -25.16
CA GLU A 343 18.47 -15.75 -26.33
C GLU A 343 17.99 -17.15 -25.93
N SER A 344 18.46 -17.69 -24.80
CA SER A 344 18.00 -18.98 -24.25
C SER A 344 16.50 -18.99 -23.89
N ILE A 345 15.98 -17.93 -23.26
CA ILE A 345 14.55 -17.78 -22.94
C ILE A 345 13.74 -17.62 -24.23
N THR A 346 14.25 -16.88 -25.21
CA THR A 346 13.60 -16.67 -26.52
C THR A 346 13.54 -17.96 -27.35
N GLU A 347 14.57 -18.81 -27.29
CA GLU A 347 14.59 -20.12 -27.94
C GLU A 347 13.69 -21.14 -27.24
N ARG A 348 13.63 -21.09 -25.90
CA ARG A 348 12.86 -22.04 -25.09
C ARG A 348 11.37 -21.77 -25.10
N PHE A 349 10.94 -20.55 -25.44
CA PHE A 349 9.54 -20.15 -25.49
C PHE A 349 9.19 -19.32 -26.76
N PRO A 350 9.04 -19.98 -27.93
CA PRO A 350 8.78 -19.29 -29.21
C PRO A 350 7.36 -18.70 -29.34
N ALA A 351 6.44 -18.97 -28.41
CA ALA A 351 5.06 -18.45 -28.44
C ALA A 351 4.92 -16.96 -28.07
N PHE A 352 5.99 -16.31 -27.59
CA PHE A 352 6.04 -14.89 -27.21
C PHE A 352 6.07 -13.90 -28.40
N PHE A 353 5.75 -14.35 -29.62
CA PHE A 353 5.98 -13.61 -30.87
C PHE A 353 5.24 -12.27 -31.06
N PRO A 354 4.04 -11.99 -30.47
CA PRO A 354 3.40 -10.69 -30.66
C PRO A 354 3.96 -9.56 -29.77
N ILE A 355 4.71 -9.89 -28.71
CA ILE A 355 5.14 -8.93 -27.66
C ILE A 355 6.63 -8.51 -27.87
N ARG A 356 7.18 -8.85 -29.04
CA ARG A 356 8.62 -8.80 -29.33
C ARG A 356 9.23 -7.39 -29.35
N GLU A 357 8.45 -6.37 -29.65
CA GLU A 357 8.97 -5.00 -29.73
C GLU A 357 8.78 -4.26 -28.41
N ASP A 358 7.60 -4.35 -27.78
CA ASP A 358 7.31 -3.60 -26.56
C ASP A 358 8.04 -4.14 -25.32
N PHE A 359 8.11 -5.46 -25.15
CA PHE A 359 8.86 -6.07 -24.04
C PHE A 359 10.38 -5.94 -24.24
N ARG A 360 10.84 -6.04 -25.49
CA ARG A 360 12.25 -5.84 -25.82
C ARG A 360 12.63 -4.37 -25.68
N ASN A 361 11.78 -3.41 -26.02
CA ASN A 361 11.97 -1.98 -25.76
C ASN A 361 11.95 -1.68 -24.26
N HIS A 362 11.00 -2.23 -23.51
CA HIS A 362 10.93 -2.09 -22.04
C HIS A 362 12.18 -2.64 -21.32
N LEU A 363 12.65 -3.82 -21.72
CA LEU A 363 13.89 -4.39 -21.18
C LEU A 363 15.12 -3.62 -21.66
N ARG A 364 15.14 -3.11 -22.90
CA ARG A 364 16.22 -2.25 -23.41
C ARG A 364 16.29 -0.95 -22.61
N ASP A 365 15.16 -0.42 -22.15
CA ASP A 365 15.12 0.78 -21.32
C ASP A 365 15.52 0.50 -19.86
N ILE A 366 15.13 -0.64 -19.28
CA ILE A 366 15.66 -1.11 -17.98
C ILE A 366 17.18 -1.36 -18.06
N VAL A 367 17.66 -1.95 -19.15
CA VAL A 367 19.10 -2.18 -19.39
C VAL A 367 19.82 -0.86 -19.68
N LYS A 368 19.22 0.13 -20.37
CA LYS A 368 19.81 1.47 -20.51
C LYS A 368 19.94 2.17 -19.16
N VAL A 369 18.91 2.08 -18.31
CA VAL A 369 18.98 2.61 -16.93
C VAL A 369 20.06 1.87 -16.12
N ALA A 370 20.17 0.55 -16.27
CA ALA A 370 21.22 -0.26 -15.63
C ALA A 370 22.64 -0.01 -16.19
N MET A 371 22.78 0.28 -17.48
CA MET A 371 24.06 0.61 -18.12
C MET A 371 24.52 2.03 -17.83
N PHE A 372 23.59 2.97 -17.60
CA PHE A 372 23.89 4.34 -17.16
C PHE A 372 24.22 4.42 -15.66
N LEU A 373 23.91 3.36 -14.90
CA LEU A 373 24.29 3.16 -13.50
C LEU A 373 25.75 2.66 -13.32
N LYS A 374 26.46 2.41 -14.43
CA LYS A 374 27.92 2.22 -14.51
C LYS A 374 28.56 3.50 -15.02
#